data_AF-A0ABD5LLC2-F1
#
_entry.id   AF-A0ABD5LLC2-F1
#
_cell.length_a   1.000
_cell.length_b   1.000
_cell.length_c   1.000
_cell.angle_alpha   90.00
_cell.angle_beta   90.00
_cell.angle_gamma   90.00
#
_symmetry.space_group_name_H-M   'P 1'
#
loop_
_entity.id
_entity.type
_entity.pdbx_description
1 polymer ?
#
loop_
_entity_poly.entity_id
_entity_poly.type
_entity_poly.pdbx_seq_one_letter_code
_entity_poly.pdbx_strand_id
1 'polypeptide(L)' 'MDWNRVEGNWKQMKGKVKEQWGKLTDDDLDVINGKREQLEGKIQERYGYAKDQTKKDVDDWYGRQGW' A
#
# COMPACT_ATOMS: atom_id res chain seq x y z
N MET A 1 -7.38 12.47 -0.58
CA MET A 1 -7.23 11.48 -1.66
C MET A 1 -8.26 10.39 -1.50
N ASP A 2 -8.92 10.00 -2.59
CA ASP A 2 -9.97 8.98 -2.63
C ASP A 2 -9.41 7.55 -2.69
N TRP A 3 -9.01 7.05 -1.53
CA TRP A 3 -8.48 5.68 -1.40
C TRP A 3 -9.48 4.58 -1.81
N ASN A 4 -10.77 4.90 -1.88
CA ASN A 4 -11.86 4.02 -2.33
C ASN A 4 -11.55 3.30 -3.67
N ARG A 5 -10.81 3.95 -4.58
CA ARG A 5 -10.41 3.34 -5.87
C ARG A 5 -9.46 2.15 -5.69
N VAL A 6 -8.53 2.25 -4.74
CA VAL A 6 -7.58 1.16 -4.41
C VAL A 6 -8.31 0.04 -3.70
N GLU A 7 -9.16 0.39 -2.74
CA GLU A 7 -9.94 -0.59 -1.98
C GLU A 7 -10.85 -1.41 -2.90
N GLY A 8 -11.63 -0.75 -3.76
CA GLY A 8 -12.51 -1.42 -4.73
C GLY A 8 -11.79 -2.25 -5.79
N ASN A 9 -10.56 -1.87 -6.16
CA ASN A 9 -9.75 -2.58 -7.15
C ASN A 9 -8.60 -3.38 -6.52
N TRP A 10 -8.65 -3.68 -5.22
CA TRP A 10 -7.51 -4.20 -4.48
C TRP A 10 -6.89 -5.45 -5.12
N LYS A 11 -7.74 -6.36 -5.62
CA LYS A 11 -7.31 -7.59 -6.29
C LYS A 11 -6.38 -7.34 -7.49
N GLN A 12 -6.57 -6.23 -8.20
CA GLN A 12 -5.70 -5.81 -9.31
C GLN A 12 -4.51 -5.00 -8.80
N MET A 13 -4.73 -4.16 -7.79
CA MET A 13 -3.71 -3.26 -7.23
C MET A 13 -2.64 -3.98 -6.42
N LYS A 14 -2.95 -5.14 -5.81
CA LYS A 14 -2.00 -5.89 -4.97
C LYS A 14 -0.68 -6.20 -5.67
N GLY A 15 -0.70 -6.46 -6.99
CA GLY A 15 0.51 -6.67 -7.79
C GLY A 15 1.39 -5.42 -7.80
N LYS A 16 0.80 -4.27 -8.09
CA LYS A 16 1.50 -2.98 -8.11
C LYS A 16 2.01 -2.55 -6.74
N VAL A 17 1.28 -2.90 -5.68
CA VAL A 17 1.73 -2.71 -4.29
C VAL A 17 2.94 -3.59 -4.01
N LYS A 18 2.92 -4.86 -4.40
CA LYS A 18 4.05 -5.78 -4.27
C LYS A 18 5.29 -5.30 -5.04
N GLU A 19 5.09 -4.77 -6.24
CA GLU A 19 6.17 -4.19 -7.06
C GLU A 19 6.81 -2.96 -6.38
N GLN A 20 5.99 -2.08 -5.80
CA GLN A 20 6.49 -0.91 -5.06
C GLN A 20 7.19 -1.30 -3.75
N TRP A 21 6.59 -2.23 -3.01
CA TRP A 21 7.07 -2.66 -1.70
C TRP A 21 7.41 -4.15 -1.73
N GLY A 22 8.53 -4.50 -2.37
CA GLY A 22 8.96 -5.90 -2.54
C GLY A 22 9.20 -6.70 -1.24
N LYS A 23 9.25 -6.06 -0.06
CA LYS A 23 9.28 -6.75 1.24
C LYS A 23 7.89 -7.19 1.72
N LEU A 24 6.81 -6.65 1.15
CA LEU A 24 5.45 -7.14 1.42
C LEU A 24 5.25 -8.47 0.72
N THR A 25 4.81 -9.46 1.48
CA THR A 25 4.48 -10.80 0.97
C THR A 25 3.03 -10.85 0.50
N ASP A 26 2.65 -11.89 -0.25
CA ASP A 26 1.25 -12.10 -0.63
C ASP A 26 0.32 -12.21 0.59
N ASP A 27 0.80 -12.76 1.70
CA ASP A 27 0.06 -12.81 2.97
C ASP A 27 -0.17 -11.41 3.56
N ASP A 28 0.87 -10.56 3.58
CA ASP A 28 0.72 -9.16 4.01
C ASP A 28 -0.32 -8.43 3.15
N LEU A 29 -0.30 -8.65 1.83
CA LEU A 29 -1.23 -8.02 0.89
C LEU A 29 -2.67 -8.52 1.06
N ASP A 30 -2.84 -9.78 1.43
CA ASP A 30 -4.16 -10.34 1.75
C ASP A 30 -4.72 -9.71 3.03
N VAL A 31 -3.89 -9.60 4.08
CA VAL A 31 -4.24 -8.93 5.34
C VAL A 31 -4.55 -7.45 5.14
N ILE A 32 -3.80 -6.76 4.28
CA ILE A 32 -4.04 -5.35 3.95
C ILE A 32 -5.44 -5.17 3.38
N ASN A 33 -5.89 -6.08 2.51
CA ASN A 33 -7.21 -6.10 1.89
C ASN A 33 -7.69 -4.73 1.36
N GLY A 34 -6.78 -3.96 0.77
CA GLY A 34 -7.09 -2.65 0.21
C GLY A 34 -7.25 -1.53 1.23
N LYS A 35 -7.02 -1.78 2.52
CA LYS A 35 -7.12 -0.76 3.57
C LYS A 35 -5.82 0.02 3.68
N ARG A 36 -5.90 1.34 3.53
CA ARG A 36 -4.75 2.25 3.61
C ARG A 36 -3.97 2.10 4.92
N GLU A 37 -4.68 2.09 6.04
CA GLU A 37 -4.06 1.99 7.38
C GLU A 37 -3.31 0.68 7.57
N GLN A 38 -3.82 -0.43 7.03
CA GLN A 38 -3.15 -1.72 7.09
C GLN A 38 -1.89 -1.72 6.21
N LEU A 39 -1.97 -1.13 5.01
CA LEU A 39 -0.81 -0.97 4.13
C LEU A 39 0.28 -0.15 4.83
N GLU A 40 -0.09 1.00 5.39
CA GLU A 40 0.83 1.85 6.15
C GLU A 40 1.42 1.12 7.36
N GLY A 41 0.62 0.34 8.09
CA GLY A 41 1.08 -0.48 9.21
C GLY A 41 2.12 -1.50 8.79
N LYS A 42 1.82 -2.30 7.76
CA LYS A 42 2.72 -3.33 7.25
C LYS A 42 4.02 -2.75 6.68
N ILE A 43 3.96 -1.60 6.01
CA ILE A 43 5.17 -0.92 5.53
C ILE A 43 6.04 -0.48 6.72
N GLN A 44 5.44 0.11 7.76
CA GLN A 44 6.19 0.48 8.98
C GLN A 44 6.83 -0.75 9.63
N GLU A 45 6.11 -1.87 9.76
CA GLU A 45 6.63 -3.11 10.35
C GLU A 45 7.76 -3.74 9.52
N ARG A 46 7.61 -3.80 8.18
CA ARG A 46 8.59 -4.46 7.29
C ARG A 46 9.81 -3.61 6.98
N TYR A 47 9.65 -2.29 6.93
CA TYR A 47 10.70 -1.37 6.52
C TYR A 47 11.27 -0.53 7.68
N GLY A 48 10.59 -0.47 8.83
CA GLY A 48 11.00 0.36 9.97
C GLY A 48 10.84 1.86 9.70
N TYR A 49 9.97 2.24 8.76
CA TYR A 49 9.77 3.64 8.38
C TYR A 49 8.97 4.41 9.42
N ALA A 50 9.26 5.71 9.52
CA ALA A 50 8.44 6.62 10.29
C ALA A 50 7.07 6.80 9.62
N LYS A 51 6.03 7.00 10.42
CA LYS A 51 4.65 7.20 9.94
C LYS A 51 4.51 8.27 8.86
N ASP A 52 5.24 9.39 8.98
CA ASP A 52 5.22 10.47 7.98
C ASP A 52 5.81 10.02 6.63
N GLN A 53 6.93 9.29 6.69
CA GLN A 53 7.58 8.74 5.50
C GLN A 53 6.65 7.73 4.83
N THR A 54 6.07 6.80 5.59
CA THR A 54 5.14 5.81 5.05
C THR A 54 3.93 6.46 4.41
N LYS A 55 3.37 7.51 5.04
CA LYS A 55 2.27 8.27 4.46
C LYS A 55 2.65 8.87 3.12
N LYS A 56 3.81 9.52 3.02
CA LYS A 56 4.31 10.09 1.77
C LYS A 56 4.54 9.04 0.69
N ASP A 57 5.17 7.92 1.03
CA ASP A 57 5.40 6.80 0.11
C ASP A 57 4.08 6.25 -0.47
N VAL A 58 3.07 6.05 0.39
CA VAL A 58 1.77 5.55 -0.03
C VAL A 58 1.03 6.58 -0.90
N ASP A 59 1.11 7.86 -0.56
CA ASP A 59 0.48 8.95 -1.32
C ASP A 59 1.13 9.11 -2.71
N ASP A 60 2.46 9.08 -2.76
CA ASP A 60 3.24 9.15 -4.00
C ASP A 60 2.98 7.93 -4.89
N TRP A 61 3.00 6.72 -4.30
CA TRP A 61 2.64 5.50 -5.04
C TRP A 61 1.24 5.60 -5.62
N TYR A 62 0.27 6.07 -4.84
CA TYR A 62 -1.11 6.24 -5.29
C TYR A 62 -1.20 7.29 -6.41
N GLY A 63 -0.50 8.43 -6.31
CA GLY A 63 -0.42 9.42 -7.38
C GLY A 63 0.16 8.88 -8.69
N ARG A 64 1.11 7.92 -8.62
CA ARG A 64 1.69 7.25 -9.79
C ARG A 64 0.76 6.26 -10.50
N GLN A 65 -0.38 5.90 -9.90
CA GLN A 65 -1.26 4.87 -10.46
C GLN A 65 -2.08 5.32 -11.68
N GLY A 66 -1.95 6.58 -12.11
CA GLY A 66 -2.43 7.06 -13.41
C GLY A 66 -3.93 6.87 -13.61
N TRP A 67 -4.72 7.25 -12.60
CA TRP A 67 -6.18 7.18 -12.56
C TRP A 67 -6.82 8.56 -12.55
#